data_AF-A0A9D8J3R5-F1
#
_entry.id   AF-A0A9D8J3R5-F1
#
_cell.length_a   1.000
_cell.length_b   1.000
_cell.length_c   1.000
_cell.angle_alpha   90.00
_cell.angle_beta   90.00
_cell.angle_gamma   90.00
#
_symmetry.space_group_name_H-M   'P 1'
#
loop_
_entity.id
_entity.type
_entity.pdbx_description
1 polymer ?
#
loop_
_entity_poly.entity_id
_entity_poly.type
_entity_poly.pdbx_seq_one_letter_code
_entity_poly.pdbx_strand_id
1 'polypeptide(L)'
;MIPPEQRARQQIDRLLEQAGWIVCSPTEVNITAHRGIALREFPLNTGFGIADYLLYVDGEAAGIIEAKKEGTTLTGVEPQSGRYSLGLPKGLPAWQRPLPFLYESTGVETHFTNGLDPEPRARAVFAFHR
;
A
#
# COMPACT_ATOMS: atom_id res chain seq x y z
N MET A 1 4.79 6.25 25.01
CA MET A 1 5.65 5.51 24.06
C MET A 1 4.81 5.24 22.82
N ILE A 2 5.27 5.63 21.63
CA ILE A 2 4.52 5.38 20.38
C ILE A 2 4.64 3.88 20.05
N PRO A 3 3.54 3.18 19.69
CA PRO A 3 3.61 1.78 19.28
C PRO A 3 4.59 1.57 18.12
N PRO A 4 5.33 0.45 18.07
CA PRO A 4 6.31 0.18 17.01
C PRO A 4 5.73 0.29 15.60
N GLU A 5 4.48 -0.15 15.41
CA GLU A 5 3.75 -0.07 14.15
C GLU A 5 3.45 1.37 13.72
N GLN A 6 3.15 2.25 14.69
CA GLN A 6 2.92 3.66 14.40
C GLN A 6 4.22 4.41 14.08
N ARG A 7 5.36 3.97 14.64
CA ARG A 7 6.69 4.45 14.23
C ARG A 7 7.01 4.04 12.79
N ALA A 8 6.71 2.79 12.42
CA ALA A 8 6.87 2.32 11.04
C ALA A 8 6.04 3.15 10.07
N ARG A 9 4.76 3.40 10.37
CA ARG A 9 3.88 4.26 9.55
C ARG A 9 4.43 5.68 9.37
N GLN A 10 4.89 6.32 10.45
CA GLN A 10 5.51 7.65 10.35
C GLN A 10 6.72 7.68 9.41
N GLN A 11 7.50 6.60 9.37
CA GLN A 11 8.65 6.52 8.48
C GLN A 11 8.22 6.21 7.03
N ILE A 12 7.21 5.35 6.84
CA ILE A 12 6.59 5.08 5.54
C ILE A 12 6.02 6.36 4.94
N ASP A 13 5.32 7.17 5.74
CA ASP A 13 4.77 8.46 5.32
C ASP A 13 5.87 9.37 4.76
N ARG A 14 7.00 9.51 5.47
CA ARG A 14 8.15 10.31 5.01
C ARG A 14 8.76 9.76 3.72
N LEU A 15 8.90 8.45 3.60
CA LEU A 15 9.44 7.81 2.41
C LEU A 15 8.52 8.00 1.20
N LEU A 16 7.20 7.95 1.41
CA LEU A 16 6.19 8.24 0.39
C LEU A 16 6.26 9.70 -0.07
N GLU A 17 6.28 10.65 0.87
CA GLU A 17 6.42 12.08 0.57
C GLU A 17 7.71 12.38 -0.19
N GLN A 18 8.84 11.80 0.23
CA GLN A 18 10.13 11.94 -0.48
C GLN A 18 10.11 11.33 -1.88
N ALA A 19 9.38 10.22 -2.07
CA ALA A 19 9.13 9.65 -3.38
C ALA A 19 8.15 10.48 -4.22
N GLY A 20 7.51 11.51 -3.65
CA GLY A 20 6.60 12.43 -4.33
C GLY A 20 5.12 12.03 -4.29
N TRP A 21 4.74 11.15 -3.35
CA TRP A 21 3.35 10.84 -3.07
C TRP A 21 2.75 11.87 -2.12
N ILE A 22 1.46 12.18 -2.32
CA ILE A 22 0.68 12.88 -1.31
C ILE A 22 0.06 11.84 -0.38
N VAL A 23 0.40 11.91 0.91
CA VAL A 23 -0.16 11.02 1.92
C VAL A 23 -1.41 11.66 2.51
N CYS A 24 -2.55 10.99 2.44
CA CYS A 24 -3.83 11.50 2.91
C CYS A 24 -4.46 10.56 3.94
N SER A 25 -5.20 11.15 4.89
CA SER A 25 -6.11 10.41 5.77
C SER A 25 -7.51 10.34 5.17
N PRO A 26 -8.35 9.34 5.49
CA PRO A 26 -9.70 9.17 4.92
C PRO A 26 -10.62 10.38 5.02
N THR A 27 -10.39 11.26 6.00
CA THR A 27 -11.19 12.45 6.27
C THR A 27 -10.91 13.62 5.33
N GLU A 28 -9.83 13.58 4.54
CA GLU A 28 -9.32 14.73 3.77
C GLU A 28 -9.09 14.41 2.28
N VAL A 29 -9.71 13.35 1.76
CA VAL A 29 -9.36 12.79 0.45
C VAL A 29 -9.96 13.58 -0.71
N ASN A 30 -9.09 14.14 -1.55
CA ASN A 30 -9.37 14.37 -2.96
C ASN A 30 -8.43 13.50 -3.81
N ILE A 31 -8.87 12.29 -4.19
CA ILE A 31 -8.09 11.33 -4.99
C ILE A 31 -7.71 11.83 -6.40
N THR A 32 -8.23 12.99 -6.82
CA THR A 32 -7.93 13.59 -8.12
C THR A 32 -7.01 14.81 -8.03
N ALA A 33 -6.65 15.24 -6.81
CA ALA A 33 -5.85 16.46 -6.60
C ALA A 33 -4.38 16.30 -7.02
N HIS A 34 -3.89 15.07 -7.11
CA HIS A 34 -2.51 14.77 -7.46
C HIS A 34 -2.42 13.44 -8.21
N ARG A 35 -1.38 13.28 -9.03
CA ARG A 35 -1.16 12.06 -9.81
C ARG A 35 -0.94 10.84 -8.93
N GLY A 36 -0.15 10.96 -7.87
CA GLY A 36 0.11 9.88 -6.91
C GLY A 36 -0.39 10.25 -5.51
N ILE A 37 -1.33 9.45 -4.98
CA ILE A 37 -1.90 9.62 -3.63
C ILE A 37 -1.83 8.31 -2.86
N ALA A 38 -1.31 8.36 -1.64
CA ALA A 38 -1.30 7.25 -0.70
C ALA A 38 -2.34 7.49 0.40
N LEU A 39 -3.46 6.79 0.33
CA LEU A 39 -4.56 6.90 1.29
C LEU A 39 -4.36 5.95 2.45
N ARG A 40 -4.19 6.47 3.67
CA ARG A 40 -4.07 5.70 4.91
C ARG A 40 -5.36 4.98 5.28
N GLU A 41 -5.22 3.84 5.95
CA GLU A 41 -6.29 3.11 6.67
C GLU A 41 -7.56 2.89 5.83
N PHE A 42 -7.39 2.31 4.64
CA PHE A 42 -8.50 2.08 3.73
C PHE A 42 -9.32 0.84 4.14
N PRO A 43 -10.63 0.97 4.42
CA PRO A 43 -11.47 -0.17 4.80
C PRO A 43 -11.76 -1.04 3.57
N LEU A 44 -11.46 -2.33 3.69
CA LEU A 44 -11.85 -3.34 2.70
C LEU A 44 -13.28 -3.83 2.98
N ASN A 45 -13.86 -4.57 2.02
CA ASN A 45 -15.13 -5.26 2.17
C ASN A 45 -15.15 -6.09 3.47
N THR A 46 -16.36 -6.27 4.01
CA THR A 46 -16.57 -7.01 5.26
C THR A 46 -15.84 -8.35 5.27
N GLY A 47 -15.04 -8.58 6.32
CA GLY A 47 -14.24 -9.81 6.49
C GLY A 47 -12.79 -9.72 6.01
N PHE A 48 -12.41 -8.64 5.30
CA PHE A 48 -11.04 -8.46 4.76
C PHE A 48 -10.17 -7.47 5.54
N GLY A 49 -10.75 -6.77 6.51
CA GLY A 49 -10.03 -5.85 7.39
C GLY A 49 -9.73 -4.50 6.74
N ILE A 50 -8.59 -3.91 7.10
CA ILE A 50 -8.13 -2.60 6.65
C ILE A 50 -6.79 -2.80 5.93
N ALA A 51 -6.57 -2.08 4.84
CA ALA A 51 -5.25 -1.93 4.23
C ALA A 51 -4.57 -0.68 4.81
N ASP A 52 -3.29 -0.78 5.16
CA ASP A 52 -2.59 0.35 5.78
C ASP A 52 -2.50 1.55 4.85
N TYR A 53 -2.20 1.30 3.57
CA TYR A 53 -2.28 2.32 2.53
C TYR A 53 -2.88 1.74 1.24
N LEU A 54 -3.74 2.53 0.59
CA LEU A 54 -4.19 2.31 -0.77
C LEU A 54 -3.55 3.37 -1.68
N LEU A 55 -2.86 2.92 -2.73
CA LEU A 55 -2.18 3.77 -3.69
C LEU A 55 -3.08 4.07 -4.88
N TYR A 56 -3.32 5.35 -5.11
CA TYR A 56 -4.01 5.88 -6.29
C TYR A 56 -3.00 6.49 -7.25
N VAL A 57 -3.12 6.10 -8.53
CA VAL A 57 -2.41 6.72 -9.64
C VAL A 57 -3.45 7.24 -10.63
N ASP A 58 -3.38 8.53 -10.95
CA ASP A 58 -4.30 9.20 -11.88
C ASP A 58 -5.79 8.95 -11.54
N GLY A 59 -6.11 8.91 -10.23
CA GLY A 59 -7.47 8.73 -9.71
C GLY A 59 -7.95 7.28 -9.62
N GLU A 60 -7.14 6.30 -10.04
CA GLU A 60 -7.46 4.87 -9.97
C GLU A 60 -6.58 4.15 -8.96
N ALA A 61 -7.15 3.23 -8.19
CA ALA A 61 -6.36 2.38 -7.32
C ALA A 61 -5.44 1.48 -8.15
N ALA A 62 -4.15 1.47 -7.80
CA ALA A 62 -3.12 0.72 -8.52
C ALA A 62 -2.32 -0.24 -7.60
N GLY A 63 -2.31 0.02 -6.29
CA GLY A 63 -1.52 -0.77 -5.37
C GLY A 63 -1.87 -0.57 -3.91
N ILE A 64 -1.19 -1.29 -3.04
CA ILE A 64 -1.35 -1.22 -1.58
C ILE A 64 0.01 -1.27 -0.90
N ILE A 65 0.05 -0.76 0.33
CA ILE A 65 1.18 -0.93 1.24
C ILE A 65 0.65 -1.52 2.53
N GLU A 66 1.31 -2.56 3.02
CA GLU A 66 1.11 -3.14 4.34
C GLU A 66 2.28 -2.73 5.24
N ALA A 67 1.98 -2.01 6.30
CA ALA A 67 2.94 -1.62 7.31
C ALA A 67 3.16 -2.78 8.29
N LYS A 68 4.42 -3.07 8.59
CA LYS A 68 4.82 -4.06 9.60
C LYS A 68 5.63 -3.39 10.68
N LYS A 69 5.63 -3.96 11.89
CA LYS A 69 6.51 -3.50 12.97
C LYS A 69 7.98 -3.74 12.57
N GLU A 70 8.85 -2.83 12.97
CA GLU A 70 10.31 -2.96 12.82
C GLU A 70 10.81 -4.30 13.38
N GLY A 71 11.78 -4.91 12.68
CA GLY A 71 12.32 -6.24 13.02
C GLY A 71 11.43 -7.42 12.59
N THR A 72 10.32 -7.19 11.89
CA THR A 72 9.58 -8.27 11.23
C THR A 72 10.28 -8.67 9.95
N THR A 73 10.56 -9.96 9.78
CA THR A 73 11.05 -10.49 8.50
C THR A 73 10.00 -10.28 7.43
N LEU A 74 10.33 -9.49 6.41
CA LEU A 74 9.49 -9.31 5.23
C LEU A 74 9.69 -10.51 4.31
N THR A 75 8.75 -11.44 4.30
CA THR A 75 8.81 -12.64 3.44
C THR A 75 8.20 -12.41 2.06
N GLY A 76 7.71 -11.19 1.80
CA GLY A 76 6.89 -10.89 0.65
C GLY A 76 5.41 -11.15 0.96
N VAL A 77 4.54 -10.35 0.32
CA VAL A 77 3.12 -10.68 0.23
C VAL A 77 3.05 -11.92 -0.64
N GLU A 78 3.19 -13.11 -0.05
CA GLU A 78 2.58 -14.29 -0.64
C GLU A 78 1.15 -13.87 -0.97
N PRO A 79 0.72 -14.03 -2.22
CA PRO A 79 -0.49 -13.39 -2.70
C PRO A 79 -1.60 -13.76 -1.74
N GLN A 80 -1.99 -12.79 -0.91
CA GLN A 80 -3.28 -12.77 -0.25
C GLN A 80 -4.29 -12.50 -1.36
N SER A 81 -4.27 -13.35 -2.38
CA SER A 81 -5.03 -13.32 -3.63
C SER A 81 -6.52 -13.35 -3.32
N GLY A 82 -6.92 -13.83 -2.14
CA GLY A 82 -8.25 -13.60 -1.60
C GLY A 82 -8.43 -12.19 -1.03
N ARG A 83 -7.52 -11.71 -0.18
CA ARG A 83 -7.73 -10.50 0.62
C ARG A 83 -7.97 -9.25 -0.18
N TYR A 84 -7.15 -8.97 -1.20
CA TYR A 84 -7.29 -7.72 -1.95
C TYR A 84 -8.15 -7.87 -3.20
N SER A 85 -8.11 -9.02 -3.87
CA SER A 85 -8.98 -9.28 -5.02
C SER A 85 -10.46 -9.28 -4.64
N LEU A 86 -10.81 -9.79 -3.45
CA LEU A 86 -12.19 -9.81 -2.93
C LEU A 86 -12.47 -8.67 -1.94
N GLY A 87 -11.43 -8.13 -1.28
CA GLY A 87 -11.58 -7.07 -0.30
C GLY A 87 -11.79 -5.69 -0.89
N LEU A 88 -11.40 -5.42 -2.14
CA LEU A 88 -11.64 -4.09 -2.71
C LEU A 88 -13.11 -3.90 -3.11
N PRO A 89 -13.79 -2.82 -2.67
CA PRO A 89 -15.17 -2.53 -3.07
C PRO A 89 -15.33 -2.53 -4.59
N LYS A 90 -16.36 -3.20 -5.13
CA LYS A 90 -16.52 -3.37 -6.59
C LYS A 90 -16.67 -2.05 -7.35
N GLY A 91 -17.26 -1.03 -6.72
CA GLY A 91 -17.48 0.29 -7.32
C GLY A 91 -16.28 1.24 -7.27
N LEU A 92 -15.17 0.83 -6.64
CA LEU A 92 -13.97 1.65 -6.53
C LEU A 92 -13.19 1.64 -7.86
N PRO A 93 -12.87 2.81 -8.46
CA PRO A 93 -12.02 2.88 -9.64
C PRO A 93 -10.67 2.21 -9.37
N ALA A 94 -10.30 1.25 -10.21
CA ALA A 94 -9.07 0.50 -10.09
C ALA A 94 -8.50 0.25 -11.48
N TRP A 95 -7.22 0.58 -11.65
CA TRP A 95 -6.52 0.43 -12.92
C TRP A 95 -6.51 -1.03 -13.38
N GLN A 96 -6.32 -1.95 -12.43
CA GLN A 96 -6.41 -3.38 -12.66
C GLN A 96 -6.90 -4.10 -11.41
N ARG A 97 -7.66 -5.18 -11.60
CA ARG A 97 -8.10 -6.07 -10.52
C ARG A 97 -7.57 -7.49 -10.78
N PRO A 98 -6.90 -8.13 -9.80
CA PRO A 98 -6.45 -7.55 -8.53
C PRO A 98 -5.43 -6.44 -8.71
N LEU A 99 -5.24 -5.60 -7.68
CA LEU A 99 -4.23 -4.55 -7.71
C LEU A 99 -2.84 -5.18 -7.84
N PRO A 100 -2.04 -4.81 -8.85
CA PRO A 100 -0.80 -5.50 -9.14
C PRO A 100 0.37 -5.07 -8.25
N PHE A 101 0.35 -3.85 -7.69
CA PHE A 101 1.49 -3.31 -6.98
C PHE A 101 1.35 -3.48 -5.47
N LEU A 102 2.12 -4.40 -4.90
CA LEU A 102 2.04 -4.74 -3.48
C LEU A 102 3.35 -4.36 -2.80
N TYR A 103 3.26 -3.66 -1.67
CA TYR A 103 4.40 -3.35 -0.83
C TYR A 103 4.20 -3.88 0.58
N GLU A 104 5.30 -4.32 1.19
CA GLU A 104 5.40 -4.47 2.63
C GLU A 104 6.54 -3.60 3.12
N SER A 105 6.33 -2.85 4.18
CA SER A 105 7.37 -1.99 4.73
C SER A 105 7.37 -1.99 6.24
N THR A 106 8.56 -2.04 6.82
CA THR A 106 8.78 -1.75 8.24
C THR A 106 9.13 -0.27 8.48
N GLY A 107 9.19 0.54 7.43
CA GLY A 107 9.77 1.87 7.42
C GLY A 107 11.30 1.88 7.34
N VAL A 108 11.96 0.76 7.65
CA VAL A 108 13.42 0.58 7.48
C VAL A 108 13.71 -0.22 6.23
N GLU A 109 12.95 -1.29 6.02
CA GLU A 109 13.02 -2.16 4.85
C GLU A 109 11.71 -2.09 4.10
N THR A 110 11.77 -2.14 2.77
CA THR A 110 10.59 -2.19 1.91
C THR A 110 10.76 -3.28 0.86
N HIS A 111 9.80 -4.20 0.79
CA HIS A 111 9.68 -5.19 -0.25
C HIS A 111 8.56 -4.81 -1.21
N PHE A 112 8.80 -5.04 -2.49
CA PHE A 112 7.85 -4.80 -3.57
C PHE A 112 7.61 -6.10 -4.33
N THR A 113 6.34 -6.38 -4.63
CA THR A 113 5.91 -7.45 -5.52
C THR A 113 5.08 -6.84 -6.64
N ASN A 114 5.45 -7.13 -7.88
CA ASN A 114 4.64 -6.80 -9.06
C ASN A 114 3.85 -8.04 -9.50
N GLY A 115 2.54 -8.00 -9.31
CA GLY A 115 1.61 -9.05 -9.71
C GLY A 115 1.46 -9.22 -11.22
N LEU A 116 2.04 -8.33 -12.03
CA LEU A 116 2.10 -8.47 -13.49
C LEU A 116 3.30 -9.30 -13.96
N ASP A 117 4.26 -9.58 -13.08
CA ASP A 117 5.40 -10.43 -13.43
C ASP A 117 4.89 -11.87 -13.67
N PRO A 118 5.42 -12.62 -14.65
CA PRO A 118 5.01 -14.01 -14.89
C PRO A 118 5.17 -14.90 -13.66
N GLU A 119 6.18 -14.60 -12.85
CA GLU A 119 6.40 -15.18 -11.52
C GLU A 119 6.56 -14.04 -10.51
N PRO A 120 5.46 -13.59 -9.87
CA PRO A 120 5.52 -12.52 -8.88
C PRO A 120 6.40 -12.92 -7.70
N ARG A 121 7.43 -12.12 -7.42
CA ARG A 121 8.35 -12.34 -6.29
C ARG A 121 8.61 -11.02 -5.59
N ALA A 122 8.63 -11.10 -4.26
CA ALA A 122 9.02 -9.96 -3.45
C ALA A 122 10.51 -9.66 -3.63
N ARG A 123 10.82 -8.38 -3.83
CA ARG A 123 12.19 -7.87 -3.97
C ARG A 123 12.38 -6.65 -3.10
N ALA A 124 13.56 -6.55 -2.48
CA ALA A 124 13.93 -5.35 -1.74
C ALA A 124 14.02 -4.15 -2.68
N VAL A 125 13.43 -3.04 -2.24
CA VAL A 125 13.48 -1.74 -2.91
C VAL A 125 13.88 -0.68 -1.90
N PHE A 126 14.51 0.40 -2.37
CA PHE A 126 14.98 1.45 -1.49
C PHE A 126 13.84 2.20 -0.79
N ALA A 127 12.74 2.42 -1.51
CA ALA A 127 11.54 3.13 -1.00
C ALA A 127 10.33 2.74 -1.88
N PHE A 128 9.53 3.73 -2.30
CA PHE A 128 8.34 3.55 -3.14
C PHE A 128 8.56 4.09 -4.55
N HIS A 129 7.99 3.43 -5.56
CA HIS A 129 8.01 3.91 -6.95
C HIS A 129 7.06 5.10 -7.14
N ARG A 130 7.31 5.96 -8.13
CA ARG A 130 6.43 7.07 -8.55
C ARG A 130 6.16 7.00 -10.05
#